data_AF-R4YKF0-F1
#
_entry.id   AF-R4YKF0-F1
#
_cell.length_a   1.000
_cell.length_b   1.000
_cell.length_c   1.000
_cell.angle_alpha   90.00
_cell.angle_beta   90.00
_cell.angle_gamma   90.00
#
_symmetry.space_group_name_H-M   'P 1'
#
loop_
_entity.id
_entity.type
_entity.pdbx_description
1 polymer ?
#
loop_
_entity_poly.entity_id
_entity_poly.type
_entity_poly.pdbx_seq_one_letter_code
_entity_poly.pdbx_strand_id
1 'polypeptide(L)'
;MNLNNVFLILLSALSLNVFASSEDEINHLLNFVASTDCQYERNGTMHSGKEAVEHINKKYAYYLDDIETTEDFIKYSATKSKMSGKYYKIHCAGNSSVKSQDWLLTELSVYRNTQK
;
A
#
# COMPACT_ATOMS: atom_id res chain seq x y z
N MET A 1 -35.88 -19.97 -41.25
CA MET A 1 -34.56 -19.69 -41.83
C MET A 1 -33.88 -18.72 -40.88
N ASN A 2 -32.90 -19.20 -40.13
CA ASN A 2 -32.11 -18.40 -39.19
C ASN A 2 -31.32 -17.32 -39.95
N LEU A 3 -31.15 -16.14 -39.36
CA LEU A 3 -29.82 -15.56 -39.31
C LEU A 3 -29.63 -14.71 -38.05
N ASN A 4 -28.61 -15.13 -37.32
CA ASN A 4 -28.12 -14.61 -36.07
C ASN A 4 -27.19 -13.42 -36.30
N ASN A 5 -26.93 -12.69 -35.22
CA ASN A 5 -25.73 -11.88 -34.94
C ASN A 5 -25.64 -10.47 -35.55
N VAL A 6 -25.93 -9.48 -34.70
CA VAL A 6 -25.06 -8.30 -34.60
C VAL A 6 -24.55 -8.23 -33.16
N PHE A 7 -23.22 -8.29 -33.05
CA PHE A 7 -22.42 -8.35 -31.83
C PHE A 7 -22.66 -7.10 -30.96
N LEU A 8 -23.02 -7.31 -29.69
CA LEU A 8 -22.91 -6.29 -28.65
C LEU A 8 -21.43 -6.03 -28.38
N ILE A 9 -20.88 -4.92 -28.87
CA ILE A 9 -19.62 -4.37 -28.35
C ILE A 9 -20.00 -3.56 -27.11
N LEU A 10 -19.99 -4.21 -25.95
CA LEU A 10 -20.18 -3.56 -24.65
C LEU A 10 -18.82 -3.05 -24.14
N LEU A 11 -18.79 -1.75 -23.84
CA LEU A 11 -17.70 -0.95 -23.27
C LEU A 11 -16.79 -1.72 -22.29
N SER A 12 -15.51 -1.83 -22.62
CA SER A 12 -14.42 -2.10 -21.66
C SER A 12 -13.56 -0.84 -21.50
N ALA A 13 -14.05 0.11 -20.71
CA ALA A 13 -13.34 1.35 -20.38
C ALA A 13 -13.27 1.61 -18.86
N LEU A 14 -13.23 0.56 -18.03
CA LEU A 14 -13.16 0.72 -16.57
C LEU A 14 -11.75 0.64 -15.97
N SER A 15 -10.72 0.31 -16.75
CA SER A 15 -9.44 -0.08 -16.14
C SER A 15 -8.52 1.10 -15.78
N LEU A 16 -8.60 2.26 -16.46
CA LEU A 16 -7.58 3.33 -16.26
C LEU A 16 -7.75 4.11 -14.95
N ASN A 17 -8.97 4.31 -14.47
CA ASN A 17 -9.22 5.11 -13.26
C ASN A 17 -8.72 4.41 -11.98
N VAL A 18 -8.77 3.07 -11.93
CA VAL A 18 -8.38 2.28 -10.74
C VAL A 18 -6.85 2.22 -10.59
N PHE A 19 -6.10 2.15 -11.69
CA PHE A 19 -4.63 2.16 -11.64
C PHE A 19 -4.10 3.54 -11.25
N ALA A 20 -4.63 4.62 -11.85
CA ALA A 20 -4.21 5.99 -11.50
C ALA A 20 -4.49 6.31 -10.02
N SER A 21 -5.65 5.92 -9.48
CA SER A 21 -5.95 6.11 -8.07
C SER A 21 -5.02 5.34 -7.13
N SER A 22 -4.55 4.16 -7.54
CA SER A 22 -3.65 3.33 -6.72
C SER A 22 -2.25 3.93 -6.63
N GLU A 23 -1.74 4.54 -7.69
CA GLU A 23 -0.43 5.20 -7.67
C GLU A 23 -0.43 6.41 -6.73
N ASP A 24 -1.47 7.25 -6.79
CA ASP A 24 -1.63 8.41 -5.90
C ASP A 24 -1.75 7.99 -4.42
N GLU A 25 -2.52 6.94 -4.14
CA GLU A 25 -2.65 6.37 -2.80
C GLU A 25 -1.32 5.81 -2.27
N ILE A 26 -0.56 5.08 -3.10
CA ILE A 26 0.77 4.57 -2.73
C ILE A 26 1.74 5.71 -2.44
N ASN A 27 1.77 6.73 -3.31
CA ASN A 27 2.61 7.91 -3.12
C ASN A 27 2.26 8.67 -1.84
N HIS A 28 0.96 8.80 -1.54
CA HIS A 28 0.50 9.37 -0.27
C HIS A 28 1.02 8.58 0.93
N LEU A 29 0.87 7.25 0.93
CA LEU A 29 1.33 6.40 2.03
C LEU A 29 2.85 6.47 2.23
N LEU A 30 3.63 6.51 1.14
CA LEU A 30 5.08 6.66 1.22
C LEU A 30 5.48 8.01 1.82
N ASN A 31 4.82 9.09 1.40
CA ASN A 31 5.05 10.42 1.96
C ASN A 31 4.67 10.48 3.44
N PHE A 32 3.53 9.89 3.81
CA PHE A 32 3.09 9.78 5.19
C PHE A 32 4.17 9.10 6.05
N VAL A 33 4.64 7.90 5.65
CA VAL A 33 5.72 7.18 6.35
C VAL A 33 6.98 8.04 6.49
N ALA A 34 7.42 8.70 5.41
CA ALA A 34 8.64 9.51 5.39
C ALA A 34 8.57 10.75 6.30
N SER A 35 7.37 11.30 6.49
CA SER A 35 7.14 12.59 7.16
C SER A 35 6.96 12.49 8.67
N THR A 36 6.67 11.30 9.21
CA THR A 36 6.43 11.15 10.65
C THR A 36 7.73 11.08 11.47
N ASP A 37 7.64 11.48 12.73
CA ASP A 37 8.70 11.24 13.74
C ASP A 37 8.60 9.85 14.39
N CYS A 38 7.66 9.00 13.96
CA CYS A 38 7.48 7.67 14.50
C CYS A 38 8.66 6.74 14.13
N GLN A 39 8.97 5.79 15.01
CA GLN A 39 9.99 4.78 14.77
C GLN A 39 9.40 3.50 14.19
N TYR A 40 10.04 2.97 13.15
CA TYR A 40 9.67 1.73 12.47
C TYR A 40 10.50 0.57 13.00
N GLU A 41 9.89 -0.34 13.71
CA GLU A 41 10.54 -1.56 14.18
C GLU A 41 10.49 -2.65 13.11
N ARG A 42 11.66 -3.11 12.68
CA ARG A 42 11.83 -4.25 11.80
C ARG A 42 12.79 -5.24 12.44
N ASN A 43 12.31 -6.46 12.71
CA ASN A 43 13.09 -7.54 13.35
C ASN A 43 13.73 -7.14 14.69
N GLY A 44 13.12 -6.22 15.44
CA GLY A 44 13.63 -5.72 16.72
C GLY A 44 14.60 -4.54 16.62
N THR A 45 14.87 -4.03 15.41
CA THR A 45 15.66 -2.83 15.18
C THR A 45 14.75 -1.66 14.82
N MET A 46 14.99 -0.49 15.41
CA MET A 46 14.26 0.74 15.10
C MET A 46 14.89 1.46 13.90
N HIS A 47 14.04 2.04 13.08
CA HIS A 47 14.39 2.80 11.88
C HIS A 47 13.56 4.08 11.81
N SER A 48 14.13 5.12 11.22
CA SER A 48 13.40 6.33 10.85
C SER A 48 12.37 6.05 9.75
N GLY A 49 11.41 6.98 9.58
CA GLY A 49 10.46 6.94 8.46
C GLY A 49 11.13 6.88 7.08
N LYS A 50 12.23 7.61 6.89
CA LYS A 50 13.00 7.60 5.63
C LYS A 50 13.61 6.23 5.34
N GLU A 51 14.26 5.61 6.32
CA GLU A 51 14.81 4.26 6.19
C GLU A 51 13.72 3.21 5.98
N ALA A 52 12.54 3.40 6.59
CA ALA A 52 11.38 2.54 6.36
C ALA A 52 10.89 2.65 4.92
N VAL A 53 10.80 3.86 4.35
CA VAL A 53 10.44 4.07 2.93
C VAL A 53 11.44 3.42 1.98
N GLU A 54 12.74 3.55 2.23
CA GLU A 54 13.75 2.85 1.43
C GLU A 54 13.54 1.33 1.43
N HIS A 55 13.21 0.76 2.58
CA HIS A 55 12.92 -0.67 2.71
C HIS A 55 11.62 -1.07 2.02
N ILE A 56 10.55 -0.26 2.17
CA ILE A 56 9.26 -0.47 1.51
C ILE A 56 9.44 -0.43 -0.01
N ASN A 57 10.16 0.56 -0.56
CA ASN A 57 10.38 0.71 -1.99
C ASN A 57 11.17 -0.46 -2.60
N LYS A 58 12.17 -0.99 -1.88
CA LYS A 58 12.88 -2.21 -2.32
C LYS A 58 11.92 -3.39 -2.47
N LYS A 59 10.98 -3.52 -1.53
CA LYS A 59 9.97 -4.59 -1.58
C LYS A 59 8.91 -4.32 -2.64
N TYR A 60 8.50 -3.07 -2.81
CA TYR A 60 7.55 -2.67 -3.84
C TYR A 60 8.08 -3.03 -5.23
N ALA A 61 9.32 -2.66 -5.53
CA ALA A 61 9.97 -3.03 -6.80
C ALA A 61 10.06 -4.55 -7.00
N TYR A 62 10.26 -5.33 -5.94
CA TYR A 62 10.34 -6.79 -6.01
C TYR A 62 8.97 -7.46 -6.27
N TYR A 63 7.88 -6.88 -5.76
CA TYR A 63 6.52 -7.41 -5.86
C TYR A 63 5.68 -6.68 -6.92
N LEU A 64 6.31 -5.96 -7.85
CA LEU A 64 5.60 -5.11 -8.80
C LEU A 64 4.52 -5.88 -9.59
N ASP A 65 4.84 -7.11 -10.02
CA ASP A 65 3.92 -7.98 -10.77
C ASP A 65 2.80 -8.58 -9.91
N ASP A 66 2.93 -8.55 -8.58
CA ASP A 66 1.96 -9.09 -7.62
C ASP A 66 1.03 -8.00 -7.02
N ILE A 67 1.25 -6.73 -7.36
CA ILE A 67 0.55 -5.57 -6.80
C ILE A 67 -0.47 -5.04 -7.80
N GLU A 68 -1.75 -5.33 -7.55
CA GLU A 68 -2.87 -4.81 -8.35
C GLU A 68 -3.60 -3.66 -7.65
N THR A 69 -3.47 -3.56 -6.33
CA THR A 69 -4.16 -2.58 -5.47
C THR A 69 -3.22 -1.96 -4.43
N THR A 70 -3.62 -0.83 -3.84
CA THR A 70 -2.89 -0.23 -2.71
C THR A 70 -2.84 -1.17 -1.50
N GLU A 71 -3.87 -1.96 -1.28
CA GLU A 71 -3.90 -3.01 -0.25
C GLU A 71 -2.84 -4.09 -0.51
N ASP A 72 -2.63 -4.50 -1.77
CA ASP A 72 -1.54 -5.41 -2.14
C ASP A 72 -0.19 -4.77 -1.89
N PHE A 73 -0.01 -3.48 -2.21
CA PHE A 73 1.20 -2.74 -1.85
C PHE A 73 1.47 -2.82 -0.34
N ILE A 74 0.48 -2.55 0.51
CA ILE A 74 0.64 -2.64 1.98
C ILE A 74 0.99 -4.08 2.40
N LYS A 75 0.27 -5.06 1.87
CA LYS A 75 0.44 -6.48 2.17
C LYS A 75 1.84 -6.98 1.82
N TYR A 76 2.30 -6.74 0.60
CA TYR A 76 3.56 -7.26 0.10
C TYR A 76 4.76 -6.44 0.56
N SER A 77 4.64 -5.11 0.62
CA SER A 77 5.77 -4.22 0.83
C SER A 77 5.97 -3.82 2.29
N ALA A 78 4.89 -3.60 3.04
CA ALA A 78 4.96 -2.93 4.35
C ALA A 78 4.48 -3.75 5.55
N THR A 79 4.02 -4.99 5.39
CA THR A 79 3.40 -5.75 6.50
C THR A 79 4.40 -6.50 7.38
N LYS A 80 5.27 -7.31 6.79
CA LYS A 80 6.18 -8.20 7.53
C LYS A 80 7.42 -8.58 6.76
N SER A 81 8.42 -9.06 7.49
CA SER A 81 9.63 -9.65 6.93
C SER A 81 9.30 -10.97 6.24
N LYS A 82 9.69 -11.12 4.96
CA LYS A 82 9.57 -12.39 4.23
C LYS A 82 10.45 -13.47 4.88
N MET A 83 11.66 -13.08 5.30
CA MET A 83 12.67 -14.00 5.81
C MET A 83 12.35 -14.55 7.21
N SER A 84 11.83 -13.71 8.09
CA SER A 84 11.60 -14.05 9.51
C SER A 84 10.12 -14.20 9.89
N GLY A 85 9.20 -13.80 9.00
CA GLY A 85 7.76 -13.78 9.28
C GLY A 85 7.29 -12.72 10.28
N LYS A 86 8.20 -11.98 10.93
CA LYS A 86 7.86 -10.97 11.94
C LYS A 86 7.20 -9.74 11.32
N TYR A 87 6.08 -9.33 11.90
CA TYR A 87 5.37 -8.10 11.54
C TYR A 87 6.20 -6.87 11.90
N TYR A 88 6.15 -5.87 11.03
CA TYR A 88 6.72 -4.55 11.32
C TYR A 88 5.78 -3.80 12.26
N LYS A 89 6.36 -2.98 13.14
CA LYS A 89 5.60 -2.20 14.11
C LYS A 89 5.98 -0.73 14.06
N ILE A 90 5.03 0.11 14.42
CA ILE A 90 5.18 1.56 14.48
C ILE A 90 5.16 1.97 15.94
N HIS A 91 6.06 2.88 16.30
CA HIS A 91 6.20 3.43 17.64
C HIS A 91 6.15 4.95 17.53
N CYS A 92 4.97 5.50 17.81
CA CYS A 92 4.76 6.94 17.86
C CYS A 92 4.73 7.41 19.32
N ALA A 93 5.24 8.61 19.60
CA ALA A 93 5.27 9.16 20.96
C ALA A 93 3.86 9.18 21.58
N GLY A 94 3.75 8.75 22.84
CA GLY A 94 2.49 8.73 23.60
C GLY A 94 1.47 7.67 23.15
N ASN A 95 1.81 6.82 22.18
CA ASN A 95 0.90 5.80 21.64
C ASN A 95 1.44 4.39 21.88
N SER A 96 0.52 3.43 22.00
CA SER A 96 0.89 2.01 21.98
C SER A 96 1.42 1.63 20.61
N SER A 97 2.36 0.68 20.59
CA SER A 97 2.90 0.15 19.34
C SER A 97 1.80 -0.53 18.52
N VAL A 98 1.73 -0.21 17.22
CA VAL A 98 0.76 -0.77 16.28
C VAL A 98 1.47 -1.51 15.15
N LYS A 99 0.79 -2.45 14.49
CA LYS A 99 1.35 -3.09 13.29
C LYS A 99 1.35 -2.08 12.14
N SER A 100 2.42 -2.14 11.34
CA SER A 100 2.56 -1.33 10.13
C SER A 100 1.39 -1.48 9.15
N GLN A 101 0.89 -2.72 8.98
CA GLN A 101 -0.27 -2.99 8.13
C GLN A 101 -1.52 -2.22 8.58
N ASP A 102 -1.87 -2.33 9.86
CA ASP A 102 -3.09 -1.71 10.42
C ASP A 102 -2.98 -0.18 10.38
N TRP A 103 -1.79 0.34 10.64
CA TRP A 103 -1.49 1.77 10.59
C TRP A 103 -1.66 2.34 9.17
N LEU A 104 -1.10 1.68 8.16
CA LEU A 104 -1.21 2.14 6.76
C LEU A 104 -2.61 1.95 6.17
N LEU A 105 -3.34 0.90 6.54
CA LEU A 105 -4.74 0.73 6.13
C LEU A 105 -5.64 1.80 6.73
N THR A 106 -5.36 2.22 7.97
CA THR A 106 -6.07 3.33 8.61
C THR A 106 -5.81 4.63 7.84
N GLU A 107 -4.54 4.94 7.54
CA GLU A 107 -4.19 6.14 6.77
C GLU A 107 -4.78 6.13 5.36
N LEU A 108 -4.76 4.98 4.69
CA LEU A 108 -5.39 4.82 3.37
C LEU A 108 -6.88 5.15 3.42
N SER A 109 -7.59 4.71 4.47
CA SER A 109 -8.99 5.05 4.67
C SER A 109 -9.20 6.55 4.90
N VAL A 110 -8.34 7.20 5.68
CA VAL A 110 -8.36 8.66 5.91
C VAL A 110 -8.16 9.42 4.60
N TYR A 111 -7.15 9.03 3.81
CA TYR A 111 -6.87 9.64 2.51
C TYR A 111 -8.07 9.53 1.57
N ARG A 112 -8.63 8.33 1.37
CA ARG A 112 -9.79 8.09 0.51
C ARG A 112 -11.04 8.88 0.93
N ASN A 113 -11.22 9.15 2.22
CA ASN A 113 -12.34 9.95 2.69
C ASN A 113 -12.11 11.46 2.55
N THR A 114 -10.86 11.90 2.44
CA THR A 114 -10.49 13.32 2.22
C THR A 114 -10.58 13.72 0.74
N GLN A 115 -10.52 12.75 -0.19
CA GLN A 115 -10.69 12.97 -1.63
C GLN A 115 -12.17 12.98 -2.10
N LYS A 116 -13.13 12.83 -1.18
CA LYS A 116 -14.57 12.94 -1.46
C LYS A 116 -15.03 14.38 -1.37
#